data_AF-A0A1G7U6D5-F1
#
_entry.id   AF-A0A1G7U6D5-F1
#
_cell.length_a   1.000
_cell.length_b   1.000
_cell.length_c   1.000
_cell.angle_alpha   90.00
_cell.angle_beta   90.00
_cell.angle_gamma   90.00
#
_symmetry.space_group_name_H-M   'P 1'
#
loop_
_entity.id
_entity.type
_entity.pdbx_description
1 polymer ?
#
loop_
_entity_poly.entity_id
_entity_poly.type
_entity_poly.pdbx_seq_one_letter_code
_entity_poly.pdbx_strand_id
1 'polypeptide(L)'
;MRRNELCICGSGLRWKNCCGSLSKNFHNFKKSGKSFIVTNDTLINSISRDARVVEESFDEIARDQLWKISAFYSNVIEILYVQKQLLNKSDDKLKHSCINLIDQAMVSFTASVDLARRGFRKQHAIMTRNMDELLMTVVYILSEEEGLERFYKGNIKHNEMMRAFKKIFPDFGHMYGLLSDRFVHVNQSHAETERPTSYRQDEESLAFIIQNLRLHVWLLDAVTELAFIDEIQERKYFTSKFGGLIEYNPSKSVLDWLNETIGDEYST
;
A
#
# COMPACT_ATOMS: atom_id res chain seq x y z
N MET A 1 40.06 2.01 -34.97
CA MET A 1 40.15 3.38 -34.41
C MET A 1 40.82 3.34 -33.06
N ARG A 2 41.77 4.25 -32.78
CA ARG A 2 42.45 4.26 -31.48
C ARG A 2 41.50 4.84 -30.43
N ARG A 3 41.39 4.20 -29.26
CA ARG A 3 40.44 4.57 -28.19
C ARG A 3 40.49 6.06 -27.77
N ASN A 4 41.64 6.73 -27.93
CA ASN A 4 41.84 8.12 -27.52
C ASN A 4 41.72 9.15 -28.66
N GLU A 5 41.47 8.74 -29.90
CA GLU A 5 41.22 9.66 -31.01
C GLU A 5 39.85 10.33 -30.89
N LEU A 6 39.68 11.49 -31.52
CA LEU A 6 38.37 12.17 -31.61
C LEU A 6 37.38 11.30 -32.40
N CYS A 7 36.12 11.31 -31.96
CA CYS A 7 35.08 10.47 -32.53
C CYS A 7 34.66 10.98 -33.91
N ILE A 8 34.56 10.06 -34.88
CA ILE A 8 34.20 10.39 -36.28
C ILE A 8 32.77 10.91 -36.47
N CYS A 9 31.89 10.82 -35.45
CA CYS A 9 30.54 11.37 -35.52
C CYS A 9 30.48 12.91 -35.35
N GLY A 10 31.62 13.58 -35.15
CA GLY A 10 31.70 15.04 -35.01
C GLY A 10 31.31 15.57 -33.64
N SER A 11 31.15 14.71 -32.63
CA SER A 11 30.75 15.11 -31.26
C SER A 11 31.81 15.88 -30.47
N GLY A 12 33.06 15.92 -30.94
CA GLY A 12 34.20 16.49 -30.20
C GLY A 12 34.69 15.64 -29.02
N LEU A 13 34.08 14.48 -28.76
CA LEU A 13 34.49 13.55 -27.71
C LEU A 13 35.49 12.51 -28.23
N ARG A 14 36.28 11.89 -27.33
CA ARG A 14 37.15 10.75 -27.70
C ARG A 14 36.30 9.51 -28.04
N TRP A 15 36.73 8.71 -29.01
CA TRP A 15 36.03 7.53 -29.52
C TRP A 15 35.53 6.61 -28.40
N LYS A 16 36.39 6.29 -27.42
CA LYS A 16 36.02 5.43 -26.26
C LYS A 16 34.90 5.99 -25.37
N ASN A 17 34.67 7.30 -25.39
CA ASN A 17 33.66 8.00 -24.59
C ASN A 17 32.44 8.40 -25.46
N CYS A 18 32.38 7.91 -26.71
CA CYS A 18 31.32 8.20 -27.66
C CYS A 18 30.93 6.88 -28.35
N CYS A 19 31.05 6.77 -29.67
CA CYS A 19 30.63 5.59 -30.43
C CYS A 19 31.43 4.30 -30.13
N GLY A 20 32.61 4.40 -29.52
CA GLY A 20 33.42 3.27 -29.07
C GLY A 20 33.07 2.75 -27.68
N SER A 21 32.17 3.44 -26.96
CA SER A 21 31.54 2.95 -25.74
C SER A 21 30.25 2.25 -26.14
N LEU A 22 30.28 0.92 -26.24
CA LEU A 22 29.04 0.13 -26.13
C LEU A 22 28.40 0.50 -24.78
N SER A 23 27.38 1.37 -24.76
CA SER A 23 26.29 1.49 -23.75
C SER A 23 25.86 2.88 -23.24
N LYS A 24 26.37 4.02 -23.72
CA LYS A 24 25.81 5.33 -23.29
C LYS A 24 25.54 6.26 -24.46
N ASN A 25 24.33 6.19 -25.01
CA ASN A 25 23.84 7.29 -25.84
C ASN A 25 23.58 8.45 -24.88
N PHE A 26 24.29 9.55 -25.10
CA PHE A 26 24.08 10.80 -24.38
C PHE A 26 23.22 11.70 -25.28
N HIS A 27 22.02 12.02 -24.83
CA HIS A 27 21.22 13.06 -25.48
C HIS A 27 21.56 14.40 -24.84
N ASN A 28 22.21 15.26 -25.64
CA ASN A 28 22.57 16.61 -25.21
C ASN A 28 21.49 17.59 -25.65
N PHE A 29 20.76 18.15 -24.68
CA PHE A 29 19.85 19.25 -24.94
C PHE A 29 20.49 20.56 -24.45
N LYS A 30 20.59 21.56 -25.33
CA LYS A 30 20.99 22.93 -24.96
C LYS A 30 19.78 23.84 -25.06
N LYS A 31 19.41 24.46 -23.93
CA LYS A 31 18.44 25.57 -23.90
C LYS A 31 18.94 26.60 -22.90
N SER A 32 19.02 27.86 -23.31
CA SER A 32 19.36 29.00 -22.45
C SER A 32 20.65 28.84 -21.61
N GLY A 33 21.74 28.37 -22.24
CA GLY A 33 23.06 28.25 -21.58
C GLY A 33 23.22 27.05 -20.64
N LYS A 34 22.17 26.25 -20.41
CA LYS A 34 22.23 25.01 -19.63
C LYS A 34 22.31 23.80 -20.55
N SER A 35 23.28 22.92 -20.29
CA SER A 35 23.43 21.62 -20.95
C SER A 35 22.79 20.54 -20.09
N PHE A 36 21.83 19.82 -20.65
CA PHE A 36 21.25 18.63 -20.04
C PHE A 36 21.87 17.40 -20.69
N ILE A 37 22.41 16.51 -19.87
CA ILE A 37 22.92 15.21 -20.29
C ILE A 37 21.90 14.18 -19.84
N VAL A 38 21.22 13.54 -20.79
CA VAL A 38 20.32 12.41 -20.51
C VAL A 38 20.99 11.14 -21.00
N THR A 39 21.05 10.13 -20.14
CA THR A 39 21.64 8.82 -20.43
C THR A 39 20.55 7.76 -20.57
N ASN A 40 20.81 6.73 -21.38
CA ASN A 40 19.88 5.60 -21.55
C ASN A 40 19.65 4.76 -20.28
N ASP A 41 20.43 4.99 -19.22
CA ASP A 41 20.31 4.31 -17.92
C ASP A 41 19.47 5.11 -16.91
N THR A 42 18.76 6.16 -17.32
CA THR A 42 17.98 7.04 -16.42
C THR A 42 16.96 6.27 -15.58
N LEU A 43 16.21 5.32 -16.16
CA LEU A 43 15.28 4.48 -15.40
C LEU A 43 16.01 3.63 -14.36
N ILE A 44 17.11 2.99 -14.75
CA ILE A 44 17.92 2.15 -13.85
C ILE A 44 18.47 2.97 -12.70
N ASN A 45 19.00 4.17 -12.98
CA ASN A 45 19.48 5.09 -11.95
C ASN A 45 18.35 5.51 -11.00
N SER A 46 17.15 5.77 -11.54
CA SER A 46 15.97 6.17 -10.76
C SER A 46 15.50 5.09 -9.79
N ILE A 47 15.52 3.81 -10.19
CA ILE A 47 15.05 2.70 -9.33
C ILE A 47 16.14 2.11 -8.42
N SER A 48 17.39 2.57 -8.55
CA SER A 48 18.53 2.09 -7.78
C SER A 48 19.18 3.20 -6.95
N ARG A 49 20.15 3.91 -7.52
CA ARG A 49 20.95 4.92 -6.82
C ARG A 49 20.09 6.04 -6.25
N ASP A 50 19.17 6.58 -7.06
CA ASP A 50 18.41 7.77 -6.67
C ASP A 50 17.33 7.42 -5.63
N ALA A 51 16.75 6.22 -5.72
CA ALA A 51 15.80 5.71 -4.73
C ALA A 51 16.44 5.55 -3.33
N ARG A 52 17.69 5.06 -3.25
CA ARG A 52 18.35 4.76 -1.98
C ARG A 52 18.42 5.94 -1.00
N VAL A 53 18.71 7.14 -1.50
CA VAL A 53 18.81 8.34 -0.64
C VAL A 53 17.43 8.72 -0.06
N VAL A 54 16.36 8.48 -0.82
CA VAL A 54 14.99 8.70 -0.35
C VAL A 54 14.60 7.63 0.67
N GLU A 55 14.91 6.37 0.37
CA GLU A 55 14.67 5.24 1.25
C GLU A 55 15.34 5.40 2.61
N GLU A 56 16.62 5.81 2.64
CA GLU A 56 17.36 6.06 3.88
C GLU A 56 16.72 7.17 4.72
N SER A 57 16.27 8.26 4.09
CA SER A 57 15.55 9.34 4.81
C SER A 57 14.18 8.91 5.34
N PHE A 58 13.47 8.02 4.63
CA PHE A 58 12.23 7.44 5.12
C PHE A 58 12.49 6.54 6.33
N ASP A 59 13.47 5.63 6.21
CA ASP A 59 13.84 4.68 7.25
C ASP A 59 14.40 5.35 8.52
N GLU A 60 14.93 6.56 8.42
CA GLU A 60 15.37 7.35 9.58
C GLU A 60 14.17 7.88 10.38
N ILE A 61 13.14 8.40 9.69
CA ILE A 61 12.01 9.09 10.32
C ILE A 61 10.86 8.13 10.67
N ALA A 62 10.57 7.16 9.80
CA ALA A 62 9.38 6.31 9.89
C ALA A 62 9.59 5.01 10.67
N ARG A 63 10.83 4.66 11.05
CA ARG A 63 11.19 3.35 11.62
C ARG A 63 10.31 2.91 12.77
N ASP A 64 10.10 3.77 13.75
CA ASP A 64 9.32 3.42 14.94
C ASP A 64 7.85 3.16 14.59
N GLN A 65 7.33 3.89 13.60
CA GLN A 65 5.97 3.71 13.11
C GLN A 65 5.85 2.41 12.29
N LEU A 66 6.85 2.08 11.48
CA LEU A 66 6.91 0.80 10.77
C LEU A 66 6.99 -0.39 11.73
N TRP A 67 7.72 -0.27 12.84
CA TRP A 67 7.75 -1.30 13.88
C TRP A 67 6.37 -1.53 14.50
N LYS A 68 5.65 -0.45 14.81
CA LYS A 68 4.28 -0.52 15.31
C LYS A 68 3.34 -1.16 14.29
N ILE A 69 3.42 -0.76 13.02
CA ILE A 69 2.66 -1.36 11.91
C ILE A 69 2.98 -2.86 11.78
N SER A 70 4.25 -3.24 11.93
CA SER A 70 4.69 -4.63 11.80
C SER A 70 4.02 -5.55 12.81
N ALA A 71 3.64 -5.06 14.01
CA ALA A 71 2.97 -5.90 15.00
C ALA A 71 1.59 -6.40 14.51
N PHE A 72 0.78 -5.51 13.90
CA PHE A 72 -0.49 -5.89 13.28
C PHE A 72 -0.26 -6.78 12.07
N TYR A 73 0.71 -6.43 11.21
CA TYR A 73 1.04 -7.24 10.03
C TYR A 73 1.47 -8.66 10.39
N SER A 74 2.26 -8.83 11.44
CA SER A 74 2.70 -10.14 11.94
C SER A 74 1.55 -10.99 12.48
N ASN A 75 0.57 -10.37 13.15
CA ASN A 75 -0.64 -11.08 13.61
C ASN A 75 -1.42 -11.68 12.42
N VAL A 76 -1.55 -10.91 11.34
CA VAL A 76 -2.19 -11.38 10.10
C VAL A 76 -1.42 -12.55 9.48
N ILE A 77 -0.08 -12.44 9.39
CA ILE A 77 0.78 -13.54 8.89
C ILE A 77 0.52 -14.81 9.70
N GLU A 78 0.53 -14.72 11.02
CA GLU A 78 0.36 -15.86 11.92
C GLU A 78 -0.97 -16.56 11.66
N ILE A 79 -2.07 -15.80 11.65
CA ILE A 79 -3.41 -16.34 11.37
C ILE A 79 -3.42 -17.01 10.00
N LEU A 80 -2.99 -16.32 8.94
CA LEU A 80 -3.02 -16.89 7.59
C LEU A 80 -2.14 -18.14 7.47
N TYR A 81 -0.99 -18.18 8.15
CA TYR A 81 -0.13 -19.34 8.13
C TYR A 81 -0.83 -20.56 8.73
N VAL A 82 -1.43 -20.42 9.92
CA VAL A 82 -2.21 -21.49 10.56
C VAL A 82 -3.37 -21.92 9.68
N GLN A 83 -4.12 -20.96 9.13
CA GLN A 83 -5.30 -21.23 8.31
C GLN A 83 -4.96 -21.97 7.01
N LYS A 84 -3.85 -21.62 6.34
CA LYS A 84 -3.35 -22.34 5.17
C LYS A 84 -3.01 -23.81 5.50
N GLN A 85 -2.49 -24.09 6.70
CA GLN A 85 -2.21 -25.47 7.13
C GLN A 85 -3.48 -26.28 7.41
N LEU A 86 -4.51 -25.63 7.98
CA LEU A 86 -5.81 -26.27 8.24
C LEU A 86 -6.57 -26.55 6.93
N LEU A 87 -6.53 -25.61 5.98
CA LEU A 87 -7.22 -25.74 4.70
C LEU A 87 -6.66 -26.82 3.78
N ASN A 88 -5.37 -27.16 3.87
CA ASN A 88 -4.82 -28.31 3.13
C ASN A 88 -5.53 -29.65 3.46
N LYS A 89 -6.45 -29.66 4.43
CA LYS A 89 -7.23 -30.80 4.89
C LYS A 89 -8.75 -30.60 4.72
N SER A 90 -9.20 -29.51 4.09
CA SER A 90 -10.62 -29.10 3.99
C SER A 90 -10.97 -28.59 2.59
N ASP A 91 -12.19 -28.85 2.12
CA ASP A 91 -12.74 -28.31 0.86
C ASP A 91 -13.54 -26.99 1.06
N ASP A 92 -13.26 -26.24 2.14
CA ASP A 92 -13.95 -24.99 2.47
C ASP A 92 -13.57 -23.86 1.51
N LYS A 93 -14.33 -23.75 0.42
CA LYS A 93 -14.13 -22.73 -0.62
C LYS A 93 -14.21 -21.30 -0.09
N LEU A 94 -15.08 -21.03 0.89
CA LEU A 94 -15.21 -19.70 1.45
C LEU A 94 -13.91 -19.28 2.14
N LYS A 95 -13.39 -20.13 3.01
CA LYS A 95 -12.09 -19.89 3.67
C LYS A 95 -10.94 -19.79 2.68
N HIS A 96 -10.90 -20.63 1.65
CA HIS A 96 -9.89 -20.52 0.59
C HIS A 96 -9.94 -19.15 -0.10
N SER A 97 -11.13 -18.66 -0.44
CA SER A 97 -11.30 -17.33 -1.03
C SER A 97 -10.88 -16.22 -0.07
N CYS A 98 -11.27 -16.29 1.21
CA CYS A 98 -10.85 -15.31 2.22
C CYS A 98 -9.32 -15.27 2.35
N ILE A 99 -8.65 -16.42 2.50
CA ILE A 99 -7.19 -16.46 2.59
C ILE A 99 -6.55 -15.82 1.36
N ASN A 100 -6.98 -16.18 0.15
CA ASN A 100 -6.38 -15.66 -1.07
C ASN A 100 -6.57 -14.14 -1.18
N LEU A 101 -7.75 -13.62 -0.87
CA LEU A 101 -8.02 -12.18 -0.91
C LEU A 101 -7.19 -11.42 0.13
N ILE A 102 -7.08 -11.93 1.36
CA ILE A 102 -6.27 -11.31 2.43
C ILE A 102 -4.77 -11.38 2.08
N ASP A 103 -4.29 -12.49 1.53
CA ASP A 103 -2.90 -12.65 1.09
C ASP A 103 -2.53 -11.64 -0.03
N GLN A 104 -3.44 -11.42 -0.98
CA GLN A 104 -3.27 -10.37 -2.00
C GLN A 104 -3.35 -8.95 -1.40
N ALA A 105 -4.18 -8.76 -0.38
CA ALA A 105 -4.27 -7.49 0.35
C ALA A 105 -2.94 -7.19 1.08
N MET A 106 -2.33 -8.20 1.68
CA MET A 106 -0.99 -8.11 2.29
C MET A 106 0.11 -7.77 1.30
N VAL A 107 0.09 -8.37 0.10
CA VAL A 107 1.04 -8.04 -0.97
C VAL A 107 0.87 -6.58 -1.41
N SER A 108 -0.38 -6.12 -1.55
CA SER A 108 -0.70 -4.73 -1.88
C SER A 108 -0.23 -3.76 -0.80
N PHE A 109 -0.39 -4.13 0.48
CA PHE A 109 0.12 -3.36 1.61
C PHE A 109 1.65 -3.22 1.57
N THR A 110 2.38 -4.32 1.41
CA THR A 110 3.85 -4.30 1.31
C THR A 110 4.33 -3.48 0.12
N ALA A 111 3.65 -3.59 -1.03
CA ALA A 111 3.93 -2.75 -2.20
C ALA A 111 3.68 -1.26 -1.91
N SER A 112 2.62 -0.92 -1.17
CA SER A 112 2.36 0.44 -0.72
C SER A 112 3.51 0.98 0.15
N VAL A 113 3.97 0.19 1.12
CA VAL A 113 5.10 0.56 1.98
C VAL A 113 6.37 0.78 1.15
N ASP A 114 6.69 -0.08 0.19
CA ASP A 114 7.88 0.08 -0.66
C ASP A 114 7.79 1.33 -1.55
N LEU A 115 6.62 1.62 -2.12
CA LEU A 115 6.39 2.84 -2.90
C LEU A 115 6.55 4.10 -2.04
N ALA A 116 5.95 4.10 -0.86
CA ALA A 116 6.12 5.18 0.11
C ALA A 116 7.59 5.36 0.49
N ARG A 117 8.28 4.27 0.85
CA ARG A 117 9.70 4.28 1.21
C ARG A 117 10.58 4.85 0.09
N ARG A 118 10.23 4.60 -1.17
CA ARG A 118 10.93 5.13 -2.35
C ARG A 118 10.54 6.56 -2.75
N GLY A 119 9.65 7.23 -2.02
CA GLY A 119 9.24 8.61 -2.28
C GLY A 119 8.04 8.79 -3.20
N PHE A 120 7.36 7.71 -3.57
CA PHE A 120 6.16 7.75 -4.42
C PHE A 120 4.91 8.08 -3.59
N ARG A 121 4.88 9.33 -3.11
CA ARG A 121 3.90 9.88 -2.16
C ARG A 121 2.44 9.76 -2.59
N LYS A 122 2.14 9.66 -3.90
CA LYS A 122 0.77 9.45 -4.38
C LYS A 122 0.49 8.00 -4.73
N GLN A 123 1.48 7.31 -5.29
CA GLN A 123 1.29 5.96 -5.83
C GLN A 123 1.10 4.93 -4.72
N HIS A 124 1.63 5.16 -3.51
CA HIS A 124 1.36 4.26 -2.38
C HIS A 124 -0.15 4.15 -2.08
N ALA A 125 -0.91 5.24 -2.22
CA ALA A 125 -2.35 5.29 -1.94
C ALA A 125 -3.17 4.51 -2.99
N ILE A 126 -2.65 4.38 -4.21
CA ILE A 126 -3.27 3.52 -5.23
C ILE A 126 -3.18 2.05 -4.81
N MET A 127 -2.06 1.64 -4.21
CA MET A 127 -1.90 0.27 -3.70
C MET A 127 -2.79 0.01 -2.48
N THR A 128 -2.95 0.98 -1.58
CA THR A 128 -3.87 0.82 -0.45
C THR A 128 -5.33 0.80 -0.89
N ARG A 129 -5.69 1.48 -1.98
CA ARG A 129 -7.03 1.37 -2.57
C ARG A 129 -7.33 -0.03 -3.10
N ASN A 130 -6.36 -0.67 -3.75
CA ASN A 130 -6.51 -2.06 -4.18
C ASN A 130 -6.72 -2.99 -2.98
N MET A 131 -6.00 -2.74 -1.89
CA MET A 131 -6.18 -3.44 -0.63
C MET A 131 -7.59 -3.25 -0.04
N ASP A 132 -8.14 -2.04 -0.04
CA ASP A 132 -9.51 -1.79 0.42
C ASP A 132 -10.53 -2.63 -0.35
N GLU A 133 -10.40 -2.71 -1.68
CA GLU A 133 -11.32 -3.50 -2.50
C GLU A 133 -11.25 -4.99 -2.20
N LEU A 134 -10.05 -5.53 -1.97
CA LEU A 134 -9.85 -6.91 -1.57
C LEU A 134 -10.48 -7.20 -0.20
N LEU A 135 -10.26 -6.32 0.78
CA LEU A 135 -10.82 -6.46 2.14
C LEU A 135 -12.34 -6.28 2.16
N MET A 136 -12.88 -5.34 1.39
CA MET A 136 -14.32 -5.19 1.23
C MET A 136 -14.96 -6.41 0.55
N THR A 137 -14.25 -7.05 -0.38
CA THR A 137 -14.70 -8.30 -0.99
C THR A 137 -14.78 -9.41 0.05
N VAL A 138 -13.78 -9.54 0.93
CA VAL A 138 -13.80 -10.51 2.05
C VAL A 138 -15.03 -10.31 2.92
N VAL A 139 -15.28 -9.08 3.37
CA VAL A 139 -16.46 -8.79 4.19
C VAL A 139 -17.76 -9.10 3.46
N TYR A 140 -17.83 -8.77 2.16
CA TYR A 140 -19.01 -9.04 1.35
C TYR A 140 -19.30 -10.55 1.22
N ILE A 141 -18.30 -11.37 0.92
CA ILE A 141 -18.50 -12.83 0.77
C ILE A 141 -18.84 -13.52 2.11
N LEU A 142 -18.44 -12.93 3.24
CA LEU A 142 -18.80 -13.42 4.57
C LEU A 142 -20.21 -12.99 5.01
N SER A 143 -20.70 -11.84 4.53
CA SER A 143 -21.92 -11.22 5.03
C SER A 143 -23.17 -11.52 4.21
N GLU A 144 -23.01 -11.91 2.95
CA GLU A 144 -24.12 -12.08 2.01
C GLU A 144 -24.24 -13.55 1.58
N GLU A 145 -25.44 -14.12 1.63
CA GLU A 145 -25.71 -15.55 1.38
C GLU A 145 -25.17 -16.04 0.01
N GLU A 146 -25.35 -15.23 -1.03
CA GLU A 146 -24.84 -15.51 -2.39
C GLU A 146 -23.46 -14.89 -2.66
N GLY A 147 -22.80 -14.33 -1.64
CA GLY A 147 -21.60 -13.51 -1.80
C GLY A 147 -20.46 -14.26 -2.50
N LEU A 148 -20.17 -15.48 -2.07
CA LEU A 148 -19.12 -16.31 -2.66
C LEU A 148 -19.40 -16.68 -4.13
N GLU A 149 -20.64 -17.04 -4.46
CA GLU A 149 -21.02 -17.38 -5.84
C GLU A 149 -20.87 -16.16 -6.76
N ARG A 150 -21.32 -14.99 -6.29
CA ARG A 150 -21.20 -13.73 -7.03
C ARG A 150 -19.75 -13.30 -7.23
N PHE A 151 -18.88 -13.57 -6.25
CA PHE A 151 -17.43 -13.33 -6.37
C PHE A 151 -16.85 -14.14 -7.54
N TYR A 152 -17.11 -15.45 -7.60
CA TYR A 152 -16.63 -16.29 -8.70
C TYR A 152 -17.22 -15.93 -10.07
N LYS A 153 -18.44 -15.36 -10.11
CA LYS A 153 -19.05 -14.84 -11.33
C LYS A 153 -18.53 -13.45 -11.74
N GLY A 154 -17.74 -12.78 -10.90
CA GLY A 154 -17.21 -11.44 -11.18
C GLY A 154 -18.27 -10.34 -11.28
N ASN A 155 -19.40 -10.48 -10.58
CA ASN A 155 -20.55 -9.58 -10.72
C ASN A 155 -20.93 -8.82 -9.43
N ILE A 156 -19.98 -8.66 -8.52
CA ILE A 156 -20.15 -7.85 -7.31
C ILE A 156 -19.87 -6.38 -7.65
N LYS A 157 -20.81 -5.47 -7.34
CA LYS A 157 -20.60 -4.03 -7.56
C LYS A 157 -19.90 -3.41 -6.35
N HIS A 158 -19.01 -2.46 -6.60
CA HIS A 158 -18.30 -1.71 -5.55
C HIS A 158 -19.23 -1.12 -4.47
N ASN A 159 -20.36 -0.53 -4.87
CA ASN A 159 -21.33 0.05 -3.93
C ASN A 159 -21.98 -0.99 -3.01
N GLU A 160 -22.10 -2.23 -3.45
CA GLU A 160 -22.62 -3.33 -2.62
C GLU A 160 -21.58 -3.75 -1.59
N MET A 161 -20.32 -3.91 -2.00
CA MET A 161 -19.20 -4.20 -1.08
C MET A 161 -19.06 -3.11 -0.02
N MET A 162 -19.07 -1.84 -0.44
CA MET A 162 -19.02 -0.70 0.46
C MET A 162 -20.17 -0.68 1.47
N ARG A 163 -21.39 -1.05 1.04
CA ARG A 163 -22.55 -1.11 1.92
C ARG A 163 -22.41 -2.22 2.95
N ALA A 164 -21.97 -3.41 2.55
CA ALA A 164 -21.70 -4.52 3.48
C ALA A 164 -20.62 -4.11 4.48
N PHE A 165 -19.54 -3.50 3.98
CA PHE A 165 -18.43 -3.06 4.81
C PHE A 165 -18.83 -2.06 5.90
N LYS A 166 -19.60 -1.02 5.54
CA LYS A 166 -20.08 0.00 6.48
C LYS A 166 -21.03 -0.55 7.55
N LYS A 167 -21.70 -1.69 7.31
CA LYS A 167 -22.51 -2.35 8.35
C LYS A 167 -21.63 -2.97 9.43
N ILE A 168 -20.46 -3.47 9.05
CA ILE A 168 -19.50 -4.09 9.98
C ILE A 168 -18.59 -3.06 10.63
N PHE A 169 -18.15 -2.05 9.86
CA PHE A 169 -17.27 -0.98 10.30
C PHE A 169 -17.93 0.39 10.04
N PRO A 170 -18.82 0.86 10.93
CA PRO A 170 -19.58 2.10 10.71
C PRO A 170 -18.70 3.33 10.45
N ASP A 171 -17.60 3.45 11.18
CA ASP A 171 -16.69 4.60 11.14
C ASP A 171 -15.80 4.62 9.88
N PHE A 172 -15.76 3.51 9.13
CA PHE A 172 -14.95 3.39 7.92
C PHE A 172 -15.37 4.37 6.84
N GLY A 173 -16.67 4.69 6.74
CA GLY A 173 -17.17 5.56 5.68
C GLY A 173 -16.56 6.96 5.68
N HIS A 174 -16.27 7.51 6.86
CA HIS A 174 -15.63 8.82 7.00
C HIS A 174 -14.12 8.74 6.67
N MET A 175 -13.42 7.73 7.21
CA MET A 175 -12.00 7.48 6.92
C MET A 175 -11.76 7.32 5.42
N TYR A 176 -12.60 6.52 4.76
CA TYR A 176 -12.49 6.22 3.35
C TYR A 176 -12.69 7.45 2.44
N GLY A 177 -13.61 8.35 2.81
CA GLY A 177 -13.84 9.60 2.09
C GLY A 177 -12.61 10.51 2.13
N LEU A 178 -12.06 10.72 3.33
CA LEU A 178 -10.88 11.55 3.54
C LEU A 178 -9.65 11.06 2.77
N LEU A 179 -9.45 9.73 2.72
CA LEU A 179 -8.36 9.10 1.97
C LEU A 179 -8.57 9.17 0.44
N SER A 180 -9.81 9.04 -0.03
CA SER A 180 -10.15 9.09 -1.46
C SER A 180 -9.94 10.47 -2.06
N ASP A 181 -10.33 11.53 -1.33
CA ASP A 181 -10.27 12.92 -1.82
C ASP A 181 -8.84 13.45 -1.99
N ARG A 182 -7.92 13.03 -1.12
CA ARG A 182 -6.54 13.55 -1.12
C ARG A 182 -5.65 12.89 -2.19
N PHE A 183 -5.84 11.60 -2.51
CA PHE A 183 -4.85 10.84 -3.31
C PHE A 183 -5.39 9.98 -4.45
N VAL A 184 -6.65 9.54 -4.41
CA VAL A 184 -7.17 8.58 -5.41
C VAL A 184 -7.74 9.29 -6.64
N HIS A 185 -8.30 10.49 -6.45
CA HIS A 185 -8.82 11.29 -7.54
C HIS A 185 -7.76 12.25 -8.08
N VAL A 186 -7.67 12.32 -9.42
CA VAL A 186 -6.87 13.35 -10.10
C VAL A 186 -7.45 14.71 -9.70
N ASN A 187 -6.69 15.43 -8.89
CA ASN A 187 -7.06 16.72 -8.30
C ASN A 187 -5.95 17.76 -8.59
N GLN A 188 -6.08 18.97 -8.05
CA GLN A 188 -5.12 20.06 -8.29
C GLN A 188 -3.67 19.67 -7.91
N SER A 189 -3.46 18.77 -6.96
CA SER A 189 -2.11 18.30 -6.59
C SER A 189 -1.41 17.54 -7.73
N HIS A 190 -2.16 17.06 -8.73
CA HIS A 190 -1.61 16.38 -9.92
C HIS A 190 -1.15 17.36 -11.02
N ALA A 191 -1.43 18.66 -10.87
CA ALA A 191 -0.94 19.69 -11.78
C ALA A 191 0.56 19.99 -11.58
N GLU A 192 1.12 19.58 -10.44
CA GLU A 192 2.52 19.77 -10.10
C GLU A 192 3.37 18.55 -10.45
N THR A 193 4.60 18.80 -10.93
CA THR A 193 5.57 17.72 -11.14
C THR A 193 6.14 17.29 -9.81
N GLU A 194 5.70 16.14 -9.32
CA GLU A 194 6.24 15.53 -8.11
C GLU A 194 7.28 14.47 -8.48
N ARG A 195 8.47 14.58 -7.88
CA ARG A 195 9.54 13.58 -8.03
C ARG A 195 9.83 12.98 -6.66
N PRO A 196 10.29 11.73 -6.60
CA PRO A 196 10.87 11.19 -5.38
C PRO A 196 11.97 12.11 -4.84
N THR A 197 11.78 12.60 -3.63
CA THR A 197 12.72 13.42 -2.87
C THR A 197 12.78 12.92 -1.43
N SER A 198 13.93 13.12 -0.79
CA SER A 198 14.14 12.77 0.62
C SER A 198 13.07 13.39 1.50
N TYR A 199 12.69 12.64 2.53
CA TYR A 199 11.70 13.01 3.50
C TYR A 199 12.26 13.97 4.56
N ARG A 200 11.38 14.80 5.12
CA ARG A 200 11.67 15.62 6.31
C ARG A 200 10.69 15.30 7.42
N GLN A 201 11.13 15.50 8.66
CA GLN A 201 10.35 15.13 9.85
C GLN A 201 9.05 15.95 9.99
N ASP A 202 9.04 17.18 9.48
CA ASP A 202 7.91 18.12 9.51
C ASP A 202 7.06 18.10 8.23
N GLU A 203 7.29 17.13 7.34
CA GLU A 203 6.59 17.06 6.07
C GLU A 203 5.19 16.45 6.22
N GLU A 204 4.14 17.21 5.88
CA GLU A 204 2.74 16.78 5.98
C GLU A 204 2.48 15.49 5.20
N SER A 205 3.08 15.32 4.02
CA SER A 205 2.89 14.10 3.23
C SER A 205 3.43 12.85 3.91
N LEU A 206 4.52 12.96 4.68
CA LEU A 206 5.03 11.81 5.44
C LEU A 206 4.07 11.45 6.57
N ALA A 207 3.60 12.44 7.34
CA ALA A 207 2.62 12.22 8.40
C ALA A 207 1.36 11.52 7.85
N PHE A 208 0.86 11.99 6.70
CA PHE A 208 -0.27 11.37 6.02
C PHE A 208 0.03 9.93 5.57
N ILE A 209 1.19 9.68 4.93
CA ILE A 209 1.59 8.33 4.50
C ILE A 209 1.56 7.37 5.69
N ILE A 210 2.14 7.77 6.82
CA ILE A 210 2.20 6.94 8.02
C ILE A 210 0.80 6.69 8.58
N GLN A 211 -0.03 7.74 8.68
CA GLN A 211 -1.42 7.61 9.11
C GLN A 211 -2.19 6.64 8.21
N ASN A 212 -2.06 6.78 6.90
CA ASN A 212 -2.67 5.89 5.91
C ASN A 212 -2.22 4.44 6.10
N LEU A 213 -0.91 4.17 6.24
CA LEU A 213 -0.39 2.82 6.47
C LEU A 213 -0.90 2.22 7.79
N ARG A 214 -0.96 3.01 8.87
CA ARG A 214 -1.51 2.58 10.16
C ARG A 214 -2.99 2.22 10.10
N LEU A 215 -3.78 2.98 9.33
CA LEU A 215 -5.19 2.69 9.10
C LEU A 215 -5.38 1.38 8.33
N HIS A 216 -4.65 1.21 7.23
CA HIS A 216 -4.82 0.02 6.41
C HIS A 216 -4.32 -1.25 7.10
N VAL A 217 -3.23 -1.20 7.87
CA VAL A 217 -2.79 -2.39 8.61
C VAL A 217 -3.78 -2.78 9.72
N TRP A 218 -4.42 -1.80 10.36
CA TRP A 218 -5.50 -2.05 11.31
C TRP A 218 -6.69 -2.74 10.61
N LEU A 219 -7.08 -2.23 9.44
CA LEU A 219 -8.19 -2.79 8.68
C LEU A 219 -7.90 -4.23 8.23
N LEU A 220 -6.67 -4.49 7.79
CA LEU A 220 -6.20 -5.82 7.44
C LEU A 220 -6.33 -6.79 8.60
N ASP A 221 -5.88 -6.39 9.79
CA ASP A 221 -5.94 -7.22 11.00
C ASP A 221 -7.39 -7.47 11.42
N ALA A 222 -8.23 -6.43 11.42
CA ALA A 222 -9.64 -6.55 11.76
C ALA A 222 -10.41 -7.48 10.80
N VAL A 223 -10.23 -7.32 9.48
CA VAL A 223 -10.90 -8.16 8.49
C VAL A 223 -10.37 -9.60 8.53
N THR A 224 -9.10 -9.79 8.86
CA THR A 224 -8.53 -11.14 9.09
C THR A 224 -9.16 -11.80 10.31
N GLU A 225 -9.31 -11.08 11.42
CA GLU A 225 -10.01 -11.60 12.60
C GLU A 225 -11.45 -11.99 12.28
N LEU A 226 -12.18 -11.13 11.56
CA LEU A 226 -13.55 -11.41 11.15
C LEU A 226 -13.66 -12.68 10.31
N ALA A 227 -12.75 -12.88 9.36
CA ALA A 227 -12.78 -14.03 8.46
C ALA A 227 -12.55 -15.38 9.16
N PHE A 228 -11.86 -15.37 10.31
CA PHE A 228 -11.52 -16.57 11.07
C PHE A 228 -12.00 -16.49 12.53
N ILE A 229 -13.09 -15.75 12.76
CA ILE A 229 -13.54 -15.37 14.10
C ILE A 229 -13.86 -16.58 14.99
N ASP A 230 -14.35 -17.68 14.42
CA ASP A 230 -14.69 -18.91 15.14
C ASP A 230 -13.46 -19.71 15.59
N GLU A 231 -12.29 -19.40 15.05
CA GLU A 231 -11.04 -20.12 15.29
C GLU A 231 -10.04 -19.29 16.11
N ILE A 232 -10.30 -18.00 16.27
CA ILE A 232 -9.50 -17.08 17.08
C ILE A 232 -10.06 -17.03 18.50
N GLN A 233 -9.21 -17.42 19.46
CA GLN A 233 -9.56 -17.44 20.88
C GLN A 233 -9.58 -16.04 21.49
N GLU A 234 -8.56 -15.23 21.21
CA GLU A 234 -8.43 -13.87 21.74
C GLU A 234 -8.79 -12.86 20.65
N ARG A 235 -10.03 -12.37 20.69
CA ARG A 235 -10.58 -11.43 19.72
C ARG A 235 -10.33 -10.00 20.16
N LYS A 236 -9.78 -9.17 19.27
CA LYS A 236 -9.44 -7.76 19.51
C LYS A 236 -10.50 -6.81 18.98
N TYR A 237 -11.29 -7.22 18.00
CA TYR A 237 -12.20 -6.35 17.23
C TYR A 237 -13.66 -6.74 17.38
N PHE A 238 -13.95 -8.02 17.59
CA PHE A 238 -15.30 -8.54 17.56
C PHE A 238 -15.69 -9.31 18.80
N THR A 239 -16.96 -9.17 19.20
CA THR A 239 -17.56 -9.95 20.28
C THR A 239 -18.78 -10.71 19.78
N SER A 240 -18.98 -11.93 20.31
CA SER A 240 -20.19 -12.70 20.04
C SER A 240 -21.32 -12.25 20.96
N LYS A 241 -22.48 -11.97 20.38
CA LYS A 241 -23.75 -11.75 21.07
C LYS A 241 -24.59 -13.02 21.12
N PHE A 242 -25.64 -12.96 21.94
CA PHE A 242 -26.67 -14.00 21.99
C PHE A 242 -27.24 -14.28 20.58
N GLY A 243 -27.37 -15.56 20.22
CA GLY A 243 -27.85 -15.98 18.90
C GLY A 243 -26.77 -16.02 17.81
N GLY A 244 -25.48 -15.91 18.16
CA GLY A 244 -24.38 -16.03 17.19
C GLY A 244 -24.10 -14.76 16.39
N LEU A 245 -24.78 -13.65 16.70
CA LEU A 245 -24.53 -12.35 16.09
C LEU A 245 -23.14 -11.85 16.47
N ILE A 246 -22.40 -11.31 15.49
CA ILE A 246 -21.08 -10.73 15.69
C ILE A 246 -21.24 -9.21 15.72
N GLU A 247 -20.70 -8.55 16.75
CA GLU A 247 -20.66 -7.09 16.85
C GLU A 247 -19.21 -6.59 16.84
N TYR A 248 -18.98 -5.53 16.06
CA TYR A 248 -17.75 -4.75 16.12
C TYR A 248 -17.67 -4.02 17.47
N ASN A 249 -16.75 -4.46 18.32
CA ASN A 249 -16.53 -3.96 19.66
C ASN A 249 -15.02 -4.04 19.96
N PRO A 250 -14.22 -3.10 19.44
CA PRO A 250 -12.77 -3.14 19.56
C PRO A 250 -12.30 -3.00 21.01
N SER A 251 -11.26 -3.76 21.34
CA SER A 251 -10.56 -3.68 22.62
C SER A 251 -9.99 -2.28 22.87
N LYS A 252 -9.74 -1.95 24.13
CA LYS A 252 -9.16 -0.66 24.51
C LYS A 252 -7.85 -0.36 23.78
N SER A 253 -6.96 -1.34 23.63
CA SER A 253 -5.71 -1.15 22.89
C SER A 253 -5.91 -0.82 21.42
N VAL A 254 -6.96 -1.34 20.79
CA VAL A 254 -7.33 -1.00 19.41
C VAL A 254 -7.91 0.40 19.34
N LEU A 255 -8.76 0.79 20.29
CA LEU A 255 -9.30 2.15 20.37
C LEU A 255 -8.19 3.18 20.59
N ASP A 256 -7.25 2.91 21.50
CA ASP A 256 -6.08 3.76 21.74
C ASP A 256 -5.25 3.90 20.45
N TRP A 257 -5.04 2.80 19.71
CA TRP A 257 -4.38 2.84 18.40
C TRP A 257 -5.11 3.72 17.38
N LEU A 258 -6.43 3.58 17.28
CA LEU A 258 -7.24 4.36 16.35
C LEU A 258 -7.22 5.85 16.71
N ASN A 259 -7.33 6.19 17.99
CA ASN A 259 -7.27 7.56 18.47
C ASN A 259 -5.88 8.19 18.20
N GLU A 260 -4.79 7.46 18.45
CA GLU A 260 -3.44 7.91 18.06
C GLU A 260 -3.29 8.10 16.55
N THR A 261 -3.97 7.27 15.75
CA THR A 261 -3.80 7.25 14.31
C THR A 261 -4.61 8.35 13.65
N ILE A 262 -5.84 8.61 14.10
CA ILE A 262 -6.77 9.52 13.43
C ILE A 262 -6.87 10.88 14.12
N GLY A 263 -6.39 11.00 15.37
CA GLY A 263 -6.52 12.21 16.19
C GLY A 263 -7.90 12.33 16.85
N ASP A 264 -8.07 13.35 17.70
CA ASP A 264 -9.28 13.59 18.51
C ASP A 264 -10.57 13.85 17.69
N GLU A 265 -10.50 13.92 16.36
CA GLU A 265 -11.66 14.08 15.46
C GLU A 265 -12.66 12.90 15.52
N TYR A 266 -12.32 11.80 16.22
CA TYR A 266 -13.18 10.62 16.41
C TYR A 266 -13.78 10.51 17.83
N SER A 267 -13.66 11.55 18.66
CA SER A 267 -14.11 11.58 20.06
C SER A 267 -15.57 12.04 20.26
N THR A 268 -16.48 11.72 19.34
CA THR A 268 -17.92 12.09 19.47
C THR A 268 -18.85 11.02 18.96
#